data_AF-A0A9E0HA20-F1
#
_entry.id   AF-A0A9E0HA20-F1
#
_cell.length_a   1.000
_cell.length_b   1.000
_cell.length_c   1.000
_cell.angle_alpha   90.00
_cell.angle_beta   90.00
_cell.angle_gamma   90.00
#
_symmetry.space_group_name_H-M   'P 1'
#
loop_
_entity.id
_entity.type
_entity.pdbx_description
1 polymer ?
#
loop_
_entity_poly.entity_id
_entity_poly.type
_entity_poly.pdbx_seq_one_letter_code
_entity_poly.pdbx_strand_id
1 'polypeptide(L)'
;MRVLAALALALTCACSSPQRPKPDACADAAANVRAQFEAMLRARQQPDVPETAGRVEAVITERCRADAWSPEAIACLSRASSDDQLERCAEDVLTDDQERALEQAIDAIFSPNAGDRATKGGPSDDAEGGSGARGLGDPCGGGEDGATHDPCGGGE
;
A
#
# COMPACT_ATOMS: atom_id res chain seq x y z
N MET A 1 -69.40 10.25 -6.28
CA MET A 1 -68.33 10.02 -7.28
C MET A 1 -67.31 11.14 -7.08
N ARG A 2 -66.22 10.84 -6.38
CA ARG A 2 -64.82 10.82 -6.86
C ARG A 2 -64.27 12.24 -7.18
N VAL A 3 -63.34 12.78 -6.36
CA VAL A 3 -61.83 12.73 -6.54
C VAL A 3 -61.38 14.07 -7.20
N LEU A 4 -60.37 14.87 -6.80
CA LEU A 4 -59.17 14.73 -5.98
C LEU A 4 -58.66 16.12 -5.54
N ALA A 5 -57.98 16.16 -4.40
CA ALA A 5 -57.08 17.24 -3.97
C ALA A 5 -55.76 17.21 -4.77
N ALA A 6 -55.14 18.36 -4.98
CA ALA A 6 -53.72 18.45 -5.34
C ALA A 6 -53.06 19.65 -4.65
N LEU A 7 -52.29 19.33 -3.61
CA LEU A 7 -51.31 20.17 -2.94
C LEU A 7 -50.25 20.65 -3.95
N ALA A 8 -50.06 21.96 -4.06
CA ALA A 8 -48.88 22.54 -4.71
C ALA A 8 -47.75 22.65 -3.67
N LEU A 9 -46.79 21.73 -3.73
CA LEU A 9 -45.52 21.83 -3.01
C LEU A 9 -44.71 22.99 -3.60
N ALA A 10 -44.47 24.02 -2.80
CA ALA A 10 -43.49 25.04 -3.10
C ALA A 10 -42.08 24.43 -3.00
N LEU A 11 -41.47 24.14 -4.15
CA LEU A 11 -40.05 23.84 -4.31
C LEU A 11 -39.25 25.11 -3.99
N THR A 12 -38.83 25.27 -2.74
CA THR A 12 -37.76 26.21 -2.41
C THR A 12 -36.45 25.63 -2.92
N CYS A 13 -36.06 26.01 -4.13
CA CYS A 13 -34.72 25.77 -4.66
C CYS A 13 -33.70 26.30 -3.66
N ALA A 14 -32.98 25.36 -3.06
CA ALA A 14 -31.77 25.62 -2.31
C ALA A 14 -30.82 26.43 -3.21
N CYS A 15 -30.49 27.64 -2.78
CA CYS A 15 -29.25 28.27 -3.18
C CYS A 15 -28.10 27.40 -2.65
N SER A 16 -27.69 26.40 -3.43
CA SER A 16 -26.43 25.70 -3.26
C SER A 16 -25.32 26.70 -3.56
N SER A 17 -24.96 27.50 -2.57
CA SER A 17 -23.67 28.17 -2.53
C SER A 17 -22.60 27.11 -2.83
N PRO A 18 -21.66 27.34 -3.76
CA PRO A 18 -20.50 26.48 -3.87
C PRO A 18 -19.75 26.59 -2.55
N GLN A 19 -19.95 25.62 -1.66
CA GLN A 19 -19.02 25.40 -0.57
C GLN A 19 -17.68 25.20 -1.27
N ARG A 20 -16.74 26.13 -1.07
CA ARG A 20 -15.35 25.90 -1.44
C ARG A 20 -15.00 24.50 -0.96
N PRO A 21 -14.39 23.64 -1.79
CA PRO A 21 -14.01 22.31 -1.35
C PRO A 21 -13.29 22.47 -0.02
N LYS A 22 -13.77 21.75 1.00
CA LYS A 22 -13.06 21.61 2.28
C LYS A 22 -11.62 21.23 1.92
N PRO A 23 -10.59 21.80 2.58
CA PRO A 23 -9.23 21.32 2.40
C PRO A 23 -9.23 19.80 2.57
N ASP A 24 -8.64 19.12 1.60
CA ASP A 24 -8.61 17.67 1.55
C ASP A 24 -7.60 17.19 2.59
N ALA A 25 -8.11 16.80 3.77
CA ALA A 25 -7.27 16.44 4.91
C ALA A 25 -6.31 15.28 4.60
N CYS A 26 -6.69 14.36 3.69
CA CYS A 26 -5.79 13.33 3.21
C CYS A 26 -4.65 13.93 2.38
N ALA A 27 -4.95 14.89 1.49
CA ALA A 27 -3.93 15.59 0.71
C ALA A 27 -3.00 16.43 1.60
N ASP A 28 -3.52 17.09 2.62
CA ASP A 28 -2.70 17.87 3.57
C ASP A 28 -1.77 16.96 4.39
N ALA A 29 -2.27 15.83 4.89
CA ALA A 29 -1.46 14.84 5.57
C ALA A 29 -0.39 14.25 4.63
N ALA A 30 -0.78 13.84 3.42
CA ALA A 30 0.15 13.31 2.41
C ALA A 30 1.23 14.33 2.01
N ALA A 31 0.88 15.61 1.90
CA ALA A 31 1.84 16.68 1.62
C ALA A 31 2.87 16.85 2.76
N ASN A 32 2.45 16.69 4.02
CA ASN A 32 3.39 16.65 5.14
C ASN A 32 4.32 15.44 5.06
N VAL A 33 3.77 14.24 4.82
CA VAL A 33 4.59 13.02 4.67
C VAL A 33 5.58 13.19 3.53
N ARG A 34 5.16 13.71 2.37
CA ARG A 34 6.05 14.04 1.25
C ARG A 34 7.22 14.91 1.69
N ALA A 35 6.94 15.98 2.44
CA ALA A 35 7.99 16.91 2.86
C ALA A 35 9.04 16.24 3.75
N GLN A 36 8.61 15.39 4.69
CA GLN A 36 9.54 14.63 5.54
C GLN A 36 10.31 13.59 4.75
N PHE A 37 9.63 12.88 3.85
CA PHE A 37 10.24 11.85 3.00
C PHE A 37 11.27 12.44 2.04
N GLU A 38 10.95 13.57 1.41
CA GLU A 38 11.87 14.33 0.57
C GLU A 38 13.10 14.82 1.35
N ALA A 39 12.92 15.30 2.58
CA ALA A 39 14.03 15.69 3.44
C ALA A 39 14.94 14.50 3.77
N MET A 40 14.35 13.34 4.07
CA MET A 40 15.09 12.09 4.34
C MET A 40 15.87 11.61 3.11
N LEU A 41 15.24 11.56 1.94
CA LEU A 41 15.89 11.16 0.69
C LEU A 41 17.04 12.11 0.30
N ARG A 42 16.85 13.43 0.48
CA ARG A 42 17.92 14.42 0.28
C ARG A 42 19.08 14.22 1.23
N ALA A 43 18.81 13.99 2.52
CA ALA A 43 19.85 13.70 3.51
C ALA A 43 20.67 12.45 3.14
N ARG A 44 20.02 11.47 2.49
CA ARG A 44 20.65 10.24 1.97
C ARG A 44 21.25 10.38 0.57
N GLN A 45 21.22 11.57 -0.04
CA GLN A 45 21.73 11.85 -1.39
C GLN A 45 21.14 10.92 -2.46
N GLN A 46 19.87 10.56 -2.32
CA GLN A 46 19.19 9.72 -3.30
C GLN A 46 18.95 10.49 -4.61
N PRO A 47 19.05 9.83 -5.77
CA PRO A 47 18.59 10.42 -7.03
C PRO A 47 17.06 10.54 -7.04
N ASP A 48 16.51 11.33 -7.97
CA ASP A 48 15.08 11.36 -8.29
C ASP A 48 14.14 11.67 -7.10
N VAL A 49 14.63 12.44 -6.12
CA VAL A 49 13.88 12.75 -4.89
C VAL A 49 12.50 13.35 -5.15
N PRO A 50 12.34 14.40 -6.00
CA PRO A 50 11.03 15.04 -6.17
C PRO A 50 10.00 14.10 -6.79
N GLU A 51 10.43 13.24 -7.71
CA GLU A 51 9.56 12.26 -8.35
C GLU A 51 9.13 11.19 -7.34
N THR A 52 10.09 10.60 -6.63
CA THR A 52 9.84 9.55 -5.65
C THR A 52 8.93 10.04 -4.52
N ALA A 53 9.21 11.22 -3.97
CA ALA A 53 8.39 11.84 -2.93
C ALA A 53 6.97 12.15 -3.44
N GLY A 54 6.81 12.59 -4.69
CA GLY A 54 5.50 12.78 -5.31
C GLY A 54 4.70 11.48 -5.47
N ARG A 55 5.35 10.36 -5.78
CA ARG A 55 4.69 9.04 -5.83
C ARG A 55 4.21 8.61 -4.44
N VAL A 56 5.01 8.84 -3.41
CA VAL A 56 4.63 8.56 -2.01
C VAL A 56 3.42 9.40 -1.58
N GLU A 57 3.41 10.70 -1.90
CA GLU A 57 2.25 11.58 -1.66
C GLU A 57 0.97 11.03 -2.30
N ALA A 58 1.07 10.61 -3.56
CA ALA A 58 -0.06 10.06 -4.30
C ALA A 58 -0.60 8.78 -3.65
N VAL A 59 0.28 7.85 -3.27
CA VAL A 59 -0.10 6.60 -2.58
C VAL A 59 -0.78 6.90 -1.26
N ILE A 60 -0.22 7.77 -0.43
CA ILE A 60 -0.80 8.10 0.89
C ILE A 60 -2.18 8.76 0.71
N THR A 61 -2.30 9.68 -0.25
CA THR A 61 -3.58 10.33 -0.56
C THR A 61 -4.63 9.30 -1.00
N GLU A 62 -4.24 8.36 -1.86
CA GLU A 62 -5.13 7.31 -2.35
C GLU A 62 -5.56 6.36 -1.24
N ARG A 63 -4.61 5.81 -0.46
CA ARG A 63 -4.88 4.90 0.66
C ARG A 63 -5.73 5.56 1.73
N CYS A 64 -5.41 6.80 2.11
CA CYS A 64 -6.18 7.56 3.08
C CYS A 64 -7.66 7.68 2.70
N ARG A 65 -7.95 7.95 1.42
CA ARG A 65 -9.33 8.05 0.91
C ARG A 65 -9.99 6.68 0.75
N ALA A 66 -9.27 5.68 0.22
CA ALA A 66 -9.79 4.35 -0.07
C ALA A 66 -10.14 3.58 1.20
N ASP A 67 -9.29 3.68 2.22
CA ASP A 67 -9.44 2.97 3.49
C ASP A 67 -10.18 3.77 4.54
N ALA A 68 -10.59 5.01 4.20
CA ALA A 68 -11.27 5.94 5.10
C ALA A 68 -10.57 6.08 6.45
N TRP A 69 -9.28 6.46 6.41
CA TRP A 69 -8.47 6.62 7.62
C TRP A 69 -9.16 7.53 8.65
N SER A 70 -8.94 7.22 9.93
CA SER A 70 -9.57 7.95 11.01
C SER A 70 -9.10 9.42 11.03
N PRO A 71 -9.91 10.36 11.55
CA PRO A 71 -9.46 11.74 11.72
C PRO A 71 -8.21 11.85 12.61
N GLU A 72 -8.06 10.94 13.56
CA GLU A 72 -6.88 10.82 14.43
C GLU A 72 -5.64 10.43 13.61
N ALA A 73 -5.76 9.45 12.72
CA ALA A 73 -4.69 9.04 11.81
C ALA A 73 -4.20 10.18 10.93
N ILE A 74 -5.15 10.85 10.29
CA ILE A 74 -4.87 12.00 9.41
C ILE A 74 -4.17 13.11 10.21
N ALA A 75 -4.65 13.40 11.43
CA ALA A 75 -4.07 14.44 12.28
C ALA A 75 -2.69 14.06 12.85
N CYS A 76 -2.41 12.77 13.05
CA CYS A 76 -1.08 12.29 13.46
C CYS A 76 -0.09 12.52 12.32
N LEU A 77 -0.39 11.99 11.14
CA LEU A 77 0.45 12.10 9.95
C LEU A 77 0.64 13.55 9.48
N SER A 78 -0.36 14.42 9.66
CA SER A 78 -0.23 15.85 9.31
C SER A 78 0.67 16.64 10.26
N ARG A 79 0.90 16.14 11.49
CA ARG A 79 1.70 16.83 12.53
C ARG A 79 3.06 16.20 12.75
N ALA A 80 3.28 14.99 12.24
CA ALA A 80 4.56 14.30 12.34
C ALA A 80 5.68 15.14 11.72
N SER A 81 6.77 15.31 12.47
CA SER A 81 7.89 16.18 12.10
C SER A 81 9.17 15.42 11.77
N SER A 82 9.11 14.09 11.74
CA SER A 82 10.24 13.22 11.45
C SER A 82 9.77 11.88 10.92
N ASP A 83 10.67 11.14 10.28
CA ASP A 83 10.45 9.77 9.82
C ASP A 83 9.96 8.86 10.96
N ASP A 84 10.68 8.84 12.09
CA ASP A 84 10.27 8.07 13.27
C ASP A 84 8.89 8.45 13.84
N GLN A 85 8.42 9.68 13.62
CA GLN A 85 7.08 10.09 14.06
C GLN A 85 6.02 9.67 13.05
N LEU A 86 6.36 9.62 11.77
CA LEU A 86 5.47 9.10 10.73
C LEU A 86 5.25 7.60 10.90
N GLU A 87 6.32 6.85 11.16
CA GLU A 87 6.28 5.41 11.43
C GLU A 87 5.40 5.11 12.66
N ARG A 88 5.70 5.74 13.80
CA ARG A 88 4.86 5.62 15.00
C ARG A 88 3.42 6.03 14.78
N CYS A 89 3.19 7.12 14.02
CA CYS A 89 1.83 7.50 13.67
C CYS A 89 1.16 6.36 12.90
N ALA A 90 1.79 5.80 11.87
CA ALA A 90 1.20 4.71 11.09
C ALA A 90 0.85 3.50 11.98
N GLU A 91 1.79 3.04 12.81
CA GLU A 91 1.62 1.88 13.70
C GLU A 91 0.53 2.09 14.78
N ASP A 92 0.46 3.28 15.39
CA ASP A 92 -0.41 3.52 16.55
C ASP A 92 -1.88 3.79 16.17
N VAL A 93 -2.14 4.32 14.98
CA VAL A 93 -3.46 4.88 14.62
C VAL A 93 -4.11 4.22 13.39
N LEU A 94 -3.33 3.52 12.56
CA LEU A 94 -3.86 2.73 11.47
C LEU A 94 -4.19 1.34 12.01
N THR A 95 -5.14 0.68 11.37
CA THR A 95 -5.34 -0.75 11.61
C THR A 95 -4.26 -1.56 10.89
N ASP A 96 -3.94 -2.76 11.35
CA ASP A 96 -2.97 -3.66 10.72
C ASP A 96 -3.17 -3.83 9.20
N ASP A 97 -4.42 -3.90 8.73
CA ASP A 97 -4.71 -4.04 7.30
C ASP A 97 -4.44 -2.76 6.50
N GLN A 98 -4.62 -1.60 7.12
CA GLN A 98 -4.35 -0.28 6.52
C GLN A 98 -2.86 -0.01 6.45
N GLU A 99 -2.14 -0.30 7.53
CA GLU A 99 -0.68 -0.23 7.61
C GLU A 99 -0.04 -1.14 6.56
N ARG A 100 -0.40 -2.43 6.56
CA ARG A 100 0.14 -3.41 5.60
C ARG A 100 -0.13 -3.01 4.15
N ALA A 101 -1.32 -2.48 3.86
CA ALA A 101 -1.64 -2.05 2.51
C ALA A 101 -0.90 -0.76 2.11
N LEU A 102 -0.62 0.13 3.06
CA LEU A 102 0.23 1.30 2.85
C LEU A 102 1.67 0.88 2.58
N GLU A 103 2.24 -0.01 3.39
CA GLU A 103 3.58 -0.56 3.21
C GLU A 103 3.74 -1.21 1.84
N GLN A 104 2.83 -2.10 1.45
CA GLN A 104 2.86 -2.75 0.13
C GLN A 104 2.81 -1.74 -1.01
N ALA A 105 2.01 -0.67 -0.86
CA ALA A 105 1.90 0.36 -1.88
C ALA A 105 3.17 1.23 -1.97
N ILE A 106 3.83 1.51 -0.83
CA ILE A 106 5.12 2.20 -0.79
C ILE A 106 6.23 1.30 -1.34
N ASP A 107 6.27 0.02 -0.98
CA ASP A 107 7.25 -0.94 -1.50
C ASP A 107 7.14 -1.10 -3.02
N ALA A 108 5.94 -1.08 -3.57
CA ALA A 108 5.71 -1.08 -5.02
C ALA A 108 6.31 0.14 -5.73
N ILE A 109 6.55 1.26 -5.01
CA ILE A 109 7.27 2.41 -5.55
C ILE A 109 8.73 2.06 -5.83
N PHE A 110 9.37 1.34 -4.91
CA PHE A 110 10.79 0.99 -4.94
C PHE A 110 11.08 -0.34 -5.66
N SER A 111 10.09 -1.22 -5.72
CA SER A 111 10.16 -2.55 -6.34
C SER A 111 9.02 -2.76 -7.34
N PRO A 112 9.01 -2.05 -8.48
CA PRO A 112 7.91 -2.15 -9.46
C PRO A 112 7.76 -3.55 -10.08
N ASN A 113 8.77 -4.43 -9.95
CA ASN A 113 8.74 -5.83 -10.43
C ASN A 113 8.34 -6.85 -9.35
N ALA A 114 8.02 -6.42 -8.13
CA ALA A 114 7.59 -7.33 -7.05
C ALA A 114 6.09 -7.70 -7.13
N GLY A 115 5.30 -6.92 -7.87
CA GLY A 115 3.84 -7.08 -7.99
C GLY A 115 3.37 -8.40 -8.61
N ASP A 116 4.20 -9.09 -9.39
CA ASP A 116 3.85 -10.39 -10.00
C ASP A 116 3.98 -11.58 -9.04
N ARG A 117 4.55 -11.40 -7.83
CA ARG A 117 4.73 -12.50 -6.85
C ARG A 117 3.79 -12.43 -5.65
N ALA A 118 3.15 -11.29 -5.40
CA ALA A 118 2.33 -11.09 -4.20
C ALA A 118 0.93 -11.74 -4.25
N THR A 119 0.42 -12.14 -5.41
CA THR A 119 -0.92 -12.74 -5.53
C THR A 119 -0.95 -14.27 -5.44
N LYS A 120 0.15 -14.92 -5.03
CA LYS A 120 0.24 -16.41 -5.02
C LYS A 120 0.77 -17.06 -3.74
N GLY A 121 0.75 -16.35 -2.62
CA GLY A 121 1.10 -16.90 -1.31
C GLY A 121 0.01 -16.64 -0.28
N GLY A 122 -0.89 -17.61 -0.11
CA GLY A 122 -1.78 -17.67 1.07
C GLY A 122 -0.98 -17.93 2.36
N PRO A 123 -1.64 -17.82 3.52
CA PRO A 123 -1.01 -17.64 4.82
C PRO A 123 -0.07 -18.81 5.14
N SER A 124 1.15 -18.50 5.54
CA SER A 124 2.03 -19.46 6.20
C SER A 124 2.10 -19.07 7.65
N ASP A 125 1.31 -19.78 8.45
CA ASP A 125 1.39 -19.84 9.89
C ASP A 125 2.82 -20.14 10.35
N ASP A 126 3.24 -19.43 11.40
CA ASP A 126 4.44 -19.74 12.17
C ASP A 126 4.40 -21.17 12.74
N ALA A 127 5.45 -21.96 12.51
CA ALA A 127 5.80 -23.08 13.37
C ALA A 127 7.30 -23.46 13.26
N GLU A 128 8.03 -23.00 14.28
CA GLU A 128 9.14 -23.64 14.97
C GLU A 128 9.73 -24.98 14.46
N GLY A 129 11.07 -25.02 14.39
CA GLY A 129 11.82 -26.02 15.15
C GLY A 129 12.38 -27.25 14.43
N GLY A 130 13.71 -27.41 14.51
CA GLY A 130 14.29 -28.70 14.88
C GLY A 130 14.94 -29.57 13.79
N SER A 131 16.27 -29.51 13.79
CA SER A 131 17.24 -30.54 13.43
C SER A 131 16.75 -31.99 13.20
N GLY A 132 17.17 -32.58 12.07
CA GLY A 132 17.79 -33.90 12.05
C GLY A 132 17.17 -35.01 11.19
N ALA A 133 18.09 -35.84 10.67
CA ALA A 133 17.95 -37.24 10.26
C ALA A 133 17.77 -37.58 8.76
N ARG A 134 18.81 -38.28 8.29
CA ARG A 134 18.92 -39.15 7.12
C ARG A 134 17.83 -40.23 7.08
N GLY A 135 17.41 -40.64 5.87
CA GLY A 135 16.81 -41.97 5.69
C GLY A 135 15.97 -42.17 4.41
N LEU A 136 16.62 -42.69 3.37
CA LEU A 136 16.20 -43.80 2.50
C LEU A 136 14.70 -44.00 2.17
N GLY A 137 14.38 -44.03 0.88
CA GLY A 137 13.20 -44.75 0.39
C GLY A 137 12.75 -44.41 -1.03
N ASP A 138 13.51 -44.84 -2.04
CA ASP A 138 12.97 -45.09 -3.39
C ASP A 138 12.13 -46.37 -3.36
N PRO A 139 10.95 -46.42 -4.01
CA PRO A 139 10.74 -47.53 -4.93
C PRO A 139 9.89 -47.16 -6.17
N CYS A 140 10.58 -47.03 -7.30
CA CYS A 140 10.20 -47.57 -8.62
C CYS A 140 8.96 -47.05 -9.37
N GLY A 141 9.23 -46.46 -10.55
CA GLY A 141 8.44 -46.57 -11.79
C GLY A 141 8.44 -45.23 -12.56
N GLY A 142 9.13 -45.01 -13.67
CA GLY A 142 9.65 -45.90 -14.72
C GLY A 142 9.14 -45.37 -16.08
N GLY A 143 10.04 -44.86 -16.92
CA GLY A 143 9.81 -44.26 -18.25
C GLY A 143 10.59 -42.95 -18.39
N GLU A 144 11.87 -42.90 -18.79
CA GLU A 144 12.40 -43.09 -20.17
C GLU A 144 11.68 -42.08 -21.10
N ASP A 145 12.26 -40.96 -21.57
CA ASP A 145 13.35 -40.82 -22.55
C ASP A 145 14.09 -39.45 -22.39
N GLY A 146 15.41 -39.38 -22.22
CA GLY A 146 16.39 -38.94 -23.26
C GLY A 146 16.11 -37.54 -23.86
N ALA A 147 16.93 -36.48 -23.72
CA ALA A 147 18.38 -36.43 -23.80
C ALA A 147 18.96 -35.12 -23.21
N THR A 148 19.97 -35.31 -22.34
CA THR A 148 21.24 -34.58 -22.21
C THR A 148 21.23 -33.05 -22.05
N HIS A 149 21.25 -32.67 -20.77
CA HIS A 149 21.97 -31.53 -20.22
C HIS A 149 23.49 -31.71 -20.45
N ASP A 150 24.15 -30.74 -21.09
CA ASP A 150 25.62 -30.64 -21.17
C ASP A 150 26.04 -29.26 -20.65
N PRO A 151 26.59 -29.16 -19.43
CA PRO A 151 27.29 -27.99 -18.95
C PRO A 151 28.80 -28.25 -18.95
N CYS A 152 29.55 -27.35 -19.59
CA CYS A 152 31.00 -27.18 -19.49
C CYS A 152 31.89 -28.13 -20.32
N GLY A 153 32.37 -27.64 -21.46
CA GLY A 153 33.59 -28.10 -22.13
C GLY A 153 34.36 -26.90 -22.70
N GLY A 154 35.55 -26.62 -22.16
CA GLY A 154 36.39 -25.49 -22.56
C GLY A 154 37.44 -25.81 -23.62
N GLY A 155 38.12 -24.75 -24.08
CA GLY A 155 39.47 -24.78 -24.62
C GLY A 155 39.61 -24.65 -26.14
N GLU A 156 39.95 -23.44 -26.59
CA GLU A 156 41.14 -23.16 -27.41
C GLU A 156 41.58 -21.69 -27.23
#